data_AF-A0A0F9AM78-F1
#
_entry.id   AF-A0A0F9AM78-F1
#
_cell.length_a   1.000
_cell.length_b   1.000
_cell.length_c   1.000
_cell.angle_alpha   90.00
_cell.angle_beta   90.00
_cell.angle_gamma   90.00
#
_symmetry.space_group_name_H-M   'P 1'
#
loop_
_entity.id
_entity.type
_entity.pdbx_description
1 polymer ?
#
loop_
_entity_poly.entity_id
_entity_poly.type
_entity_poly.pdbx_seq_one_letter_code
_entity_poly.pdbx_strand_id
1 'polypeptide(L)' 'EASHGKKPRGFGLWWFEINDEHYSVTGVYGAAIRQAAKIAKAAGATVVRVLP' A
#
# COMPACT_ATOMS: atom_id res chain seq x y z
N GLU A 1 10.83 -14.91 -1.96
CA GLU A 1 10.29 -14.26 -3.17
C GLU A 1 8.96 -14.90 -3.57
N ALA A 2 7.86 -14.16 -3.53
CA ALA A 2 6.56 -14.65 -4.01
C ALA A 2 6.32 -14.16 -5.45
N SER A 3 6.89 -14.91 -6.39
CA SER A 3 6.53 -14.91 -7.81
C SER A 3 5.06 -15.40 -7.93
N HIS A 4 4.16 -14.60 -8.49
CA HIS A 4 2.76 -14.95 -8.83
C HIS A 4 1.76 -15.19 -7.67
N GLY A 5 1.94 -14.56 -6.50
CA GLY A 5 0.94 -14.57 -5.43
C GLY A 5 -0.35 -13.85 -5.82
N LYS A 6 -1.49 -14.54 -5.74
CA LYS A 6 -2.85 -13.99 -5.89
C LYS A 6 -2.94 -12.73 -5.01
N LYS A 7 -3.12 -11.54 -5.62
CA LYS A 7 -3.25 -10.26 -4.88
C LYS A 7 -4.16 -10.48 -3.67
N PRO A 8 -3.78 -10.05 -2.46
CA PRO A 8 -4.61 -10.28 -1.29
C PRO A 8 -6.01 -9.72 -1.56
N ARG A 9 -7.00 -10.60 -1.40
CA ARG A 9 -8.42 -10.29 -1.62
C ARG A 9 -9.06 -10.20 -0.25
N GLY A 10 -9.49 -8.99 0.13
CA GLY A 10 -10.13 -8.79 1.42
C GLY A 10 -10.26 -7.30 1.75
N PHE A 11 -11.31 -6.97 2.49
CA PHE A 11 -11.43 -5.71 3.21
C PHE A 11 -10.62 -5.82 4.50
N GLY A 12 -9.76 -4.86 4.77
CA GLY A 12 -8.89 -4.88 5.95
C GLY A 12 -8.17 -3.56 6.14
N LEU A 13 -7.38 -3.49 7.22
CA LEU A 13 -6.46 -2.40 7.46
C LEU A 13 -5.14 -2.72 6.75
N TRP A 14 -4.73 -1.87 5.82
CA TRP A 14 -3.49 -2.04 5.07
C TRP A 14 -2.47 -1.01 5.53
N TRP A 15 -1.28 -1.47 5.88
CA TRP A 15 -0.18 -0.62 6.26
C TRP A 15 0.77 -0.44 5.09
N PHE A 16 1.19 0.81 4.86
CA PHE A 16 2.11 1.20 3.81
C PHE A 16 3.22 2.05 4.41
N GLU A 17 4.43 1.82 3.96
CA GLU A 17 5.59 2.65 4.26
C GLU A 17 5.95 3.47 3.01
N ILE A 18 6.01 4.79 3.18
CA ILE A 18 6.24 5.79 2.13
C ILE A 18 7.21 6.82 2.71
N ASN A 19 8.42 6.98 2.15
CA ASN A 19 9.46 7.88 2.66
C ASN A 19 9.69 7.75 4.19
N ASP A 20 9.84 6.52 4.67
CA ASP A 20 10.03 6.21 6.11
C ASP A 20 8.86 6.56 7.03
N GLU A 21 7.71 6.99 6.48
CA GLU A 21 6.48 7.22 7.23
C GLU A 21 5.48 6.07 7.01
N HIS A 22 4.73 5.76 8.06
CA HIS A 22 3.71 4.69 8.04
C HIS A 22 2.31 5.26 7.86
N TYR A 23 1.62 4.73 6.86
CA TYR A 23 0.26 5.09 6.50
C TYR A 23 -0.65 3.87 6.57
N SER A 24 -1.77 3.99 7.28
CA SER A 24 -2.78 2.94 7.33
C SER A 24 -4.00 3.33 6.49
N VAL A 25 -4.42 2.46 5.58
CA VAL A 25 -5.65 2.65 4.78
C VAL A 25 -6.57 1.46 4.98
N THR A 26 -7.78 1.72 5.48
CA THR A 26 -8.82 0.71 5.60
C THR A 26 -9.57 0.57 4.28
N GLY A 27 -9.71 -0.66 3.78
CA GLY A 27 -10.48 -0.94 2.59
C GLY A 27 -10.10 -2.23 1.92
N VAL A 28 -10.58 -2.42 0.68
CA VAL A 28 -10.05 -3.48 -0.17
C VAL A 28 -8.64 -3.13 -0.62
N TYR A 29 -7.75 -4.12 -0.67
CA TYR A 29 -6.34 -3.91 -1.06
C TYR A 29 -6.19 -3.06 -2.34
N GLY A 30 -7.03 -3.30 -3.34
CA GLY A 30 -7.02 -2.57 -4.60
C GLY A 30 -7.37 -1.08 -4.50
N ALA A 31 -8.14 -0.67 -3.49
CA ALA A 31 -8.40 0.74 -3.20
C ALA A 31 -7.28 1.32 -2.32
N ALA A 32 -6.84 0.55 -1.32
CA ALA A 32 -5.78 0.94 -0.40
C ALA A 32 -4.46 1.24 -1.12
N ILE A 33 -4.02 0.37 -2.04
CA ILE A 33 -2.79 0.59 -2.83
C ILE A 33 -2.90 1.81 -3.77
N ARG A 34 -4.10 2.10 -4.31
CA ARG A 34 -4.31 3.31 -5.14
C ARG A 34 -4.21 4.57 -4.30
N GLN A 35 -4.69 4.53 -3.06
CA GLN A 35 -4.60 5.64 -2.13
C GLN A 35 -3.16 5.85 -1.66
N ALA A 36 -2.46 4.78 -1.30
CA ALA A 36 -1.03 4.83 -0.98
C ALA A 36 -0.19 5.37 -2.14
N ALA A 37 -0.48 4.95 -3.38
CA ALA A 37 0.21 5.49 -4.56
C ALA A 37 -0.03 7.00 -4.78
N LYS A 38 -1.24 7.50 -4.46
CA LYS A 38 -1.52 8.95 -4.51
C LYS A 38 -0.75 9.72 -3.45
N ILE A 39 -0.69 9.18 -2.23
CA ILE A 39 0.07 9.76 -1.12
C ILE A 39 1.56 9.81 -1.48
N ALA A 40 2.11 8.70 -1.97
CA ALA A 40 3.49 8.62 -2.44
C ALA A 40 3.79 9.65 -3.53
N LYS A 41 2.93 9.78 -4.54
CA LYS A 41 3.09 10.78 -5.59
C LYS A 41 3.08 12.21 -5.03
N ALA A 42 2.19 12.50 -4.08
CA ALA A 42 2.11 13.82 -3.45
C ALA A 42 3.34 14.12 -2.58
N ALA A 43 3.89 13.10 -1.93
CA ALA A 43 5.10 13.18 -1.10
C ALA A 43 6.41 13.13 -1.90
N GLY A 44 6.36 13.04 -3.23
CA GLY A 44 7.54 12.85 -4.08
C GLY A 44 8.24 11.50 -3.91
N ALA A 45 7.57 10.53 -3.26
CA ALA A 45 8.07 9.19 -3.03
C ALA A 45 7.94 8.34 -4.31
N THR A 46 9.00 7.61 -4.66
CA THR A 46 9.02 6.67 -5.79
C THR A 46 8.69 5.23 -5.40
N VAL A 47 8.71 4.92 -4.11
CA VAL A 47 8.51 3.56 -3.58
C VAL A 47 7.39 3.58 -2.55
N VAL A 48 6.46 2.61 -2.70
CA VAL A 48 5.45 2.28 -1.71
C VAL A 48 5.71 0.85 -1.26
N ARG A 49 6.08 0.67 0.01
CA ARG A 49 6.25 -0.67 0.60
C ARG A 49 4.96 -1.05 1.31
N VAL A 50 4.41 -2.21 0.98
CA VAL A 50 3.27 -2.77 1.73
C VAL A 50 3.83 -3.52 2.93
N LEU A 51 3.35 -3.19 4.12
CA LEU A 51 3.70 -3.88 5.35
C LEU A 51 2.74 -5.08 5.56
N PRO A 52 3.23 -6.21 6.12
CA PRO A 52 2.44 -7.42 6.33
C PRO A 52 1.30 -7.26 7.34
#